data_AF-A0A839NCW0-F1
#
_entry.id   AF-A0A839NCW0-F1
#
_cell.length_a   1.000
_cell.length_b   1.000
_cell.length_c   1.000
_cell.angle_alpha   90.00
_cell.angle_beta   90.00
_cell.angle_gamma   90.00
#
_symmetry.space_group_name_H-M   'P 1'
#
loop_
_entity.id
_entity.type
_entity.pdbx_description
1 polymer ?
#
loop_
_entity_poly.entity_id
_entity_poly.type
_entity_poly.pdbx_seq_one_letter_code
_entity_poly.pdbx_strand_id
1 'polypeptide(L)'
;MKEHKIHSNEGGNLLSIKSFENTYSDRNCLINAILNLSEKMGYFYINASRPDYTDSELLSKLNLVLNDKKNFIYNNFEISFEGTNLNEEVINLLPLIWFHYQHVAFSFFRSSGKKFITKGMSWKDITQKETSYVMFKGAEEDVVWIGKSKELKFDLNQ
;
A
#
# COMPACT_ATOMS: atom_id res chain seq x y z
N MET A 1 7.35 14.12 14.65
CA MET A 1 6.58 14.52 13.45
C MET A 1 7.39 14.11 12.24
N LYS A 2 6.82 13.37 11.29
CA LYS A 2 7.52 12.90 10.09
C LYS A 2 7.69 14.05 9.09
N GLU A 3 8.73 14.02 8.25
CA GLU A 3 8.91 15.01 7.17
C GLU A 3 8.00 14.64 5.99
N HIS A 4 7.12 15.57 5.59
CA HIS A 4 6.19 15.40 4.47
C HIS A 4 6.58 16.36 3.35
N LYS A 5 6.69 15.86 2.11
CA LYS A 5 7.00 16.69 0.94
C LYS A 5 6.12 16.34 -0.26
N ILE A 6 5.36 17.32 -0.73
CA ILE A 6 4.60 17.24 -1.98
C ILE A 6 5.51 17.66 -3.14
N HIS A 7 5.59 16.83 -4.17
CA HIS A 7 6.51 17.00 -5.30
C HIS A 7 5.83 17.74 -6.46
N SER A 8 6.18 19.01 -6.64
CA SER A 8 5.58 19.90 -7.65
C SER A 8 5.95 19.53 -9.08
N ASN A 9 7.13 18.94 -9.30
CA ASN A 9 7.57 18.38 -10.58
C ASN A 9 6.67 17.23 -11.07
N GLU A 10 5.95 16.55 -10.18
CA GLU A 10 4.93 15.56 -10.50
C GLU A 10 3.50 16.16 -10.52
N GLY A 11 3.39 17.47 -10.75
CA GLY A 11 2.12 18.19 -10.77
C GLY A 11 1.39 18.21 -9.42
N GLY A 12 2.12 18.00 -8.32
CA GLY A 12 1.55 17.91 -6.96
C GLY A 12 0.79 16.61 -6.69
N ASN A 13 1.03 15.56 -7.48
CA ASN A 13 0.33 14.27 -7.37
C ASN A 13 1.17 13.18 -6.70
N LEU A 14 2.35 13.53 -6.19
CA LEU A 14 3.23 12.63 -5.45
C LEU A 14 3.60 13.28 -4.11
N LEU A 15 3.49 12.49 -3.04
CA LEU A 15 3.89 12.84 -1.68
C LEU A 15 4.94 11.83 -1.21
N SER A 16 5.96 12.30 -0.49
CA SER A 16 6.89 11.46 0.25
C SER A 16 6.81 11.74 1.75
N ILE A 17 6.84 10.68 2.56
CA ILE A 17 6.96 10.74 4.02
C ILE A 17 8.21 9.97 4.42
N LYS A 18 9.19 10.63 5.04
CA LYS A 18 10.52 10.06 5.30
C LYS A 18 10.69 9.43 6.68
N SER A 19 11.81 8.72 6.85
CA SER A 19 12.34 8.20 8.12
C SER A 19 11.53 7.06 8.74
N PHE A 20 11.05 6.10 7.94
CA PHE A 20 10.38 4.89 8.46
C PHE A 20 11.40 3.80 8.83
N GLU A 21 11.44 3.37 10.09
CA GLU A 21 12.46 2.45 10.64
C GLU A 21 11.85 1.19 11.31
N ASN A 22 10.64 0.78 10.92
CA ASN A 22 9.93 -0.38 11.48
C ASN A 22 9.69 -0.32 13.01
N THR A 23 9.63 0.87 13.59
CA THR A 23 9.28 1.07 15.00
C THR A 23 7.76 0.97 15.22
N TYR A 24 7.33 0.79 16.47
CA TYR A 24 5.90 0.82 16.81
C TYR A 24 5.21 2.12 16.35
N SER A 25 5.86 3.27 16.58
CA SER A 25 5.36 4.58 16.14
C SER A 25 5.21 4.66 14.62
N ASP A 26 6.14 4.07 13.88
CA ASP A 26 6.12 4.12 12.40
C ASP A 26 5.06 3.21 11.82
N ARG A 27 4.88 2.02 12.42
CA ARG A 27 3.78 1.12 12.06
C ARG A 27 2.42 1.78 12.27
N ASN A 28 2.23 2.48 13.40
CA ASN A 28 1.01 3.24 13.66
C ASN A 28 0.82 4.40 12.67
N CYS A 29 1.90 5.12 12.34
CA CYS A 29 1.85 6.17 11.33
C CYS A 29 1.42 5.62 9.96
N LEU A 30 1.96 4.46 9.57
CA LEU A 30 1.59 3.78 8.33
C LEU A 30 0.13 3.32 8.36
N ILE A 31 -0.34 2.73 9.46
CA ILE A 31 -1.74 2.33 9.65
C ILE A 31 -2.67 3.54 9.47
N ASN A 32 -2.36 4.67 10.12
CA ASN A 32 -3.17 5.88 10.02
C ASN A 32 -3.19 6.43 8.58
N ALA A 33 -2.07 6.39 7.87
CA ALA A 33 -2.02 6.76 6.46
C ALA A 33 -2.89 5.83 5.60
N ILE A 34 -2.76 4.51 5.77
CA ILE A 34 -3.57 3.50 5.08
C ILE A 34 -5.06 3.74 5.33
N LEU A 35 -5.47 3.90 6.59
CA LEU A 35 -6.86 4.16 6.98
C LEU A 35 -7.39 5.42 6.27
N ASN A 36 -6.69 6.56 6.40
CA ASN A 36 -7.10 7.83 5.78
C ASN A 36 -7.26 7.73 4.24
N LEU A 37 -6.39 6.97 3.57
CA LEU A 37 -6.48 6.77 2.12
C LEU A 37 -7.61 5.80 1.75
N SER A 38 -7.76 4.73 2.52
CA SER A 38 -8.73 3.68 2.28
C SER A 38 -10.15 4.11 2.60
N GLU A 39 -10.42 4.91 3.63
CA GLU A 39 -11.78 5.40 3.95
C GLU A 39 -12.39 6.24 2.82
N LYS A 40 -11.54 6.91 2.03
CA LYS A 40 -11.94 7.70 0.86
C LYS A 40 -12.23 6.83 -0.37
N MET A 41 -11.95 5.53 -0.30
CA MET A 41 -11.90 4.58 -1.41
C MET A 41 -12.66 3.29 -1.07
N GLY A 42 -13.55 2.80 -1.94
CA GLY A 42 -14.35 1.61 -1.65
C GLY A 42 -13.60 0.28 -1.83
N TYR A 43 -12.50 0.31 -2.59
CA TYR A 43 -11.81 -0.88 -3.10
C TYR A 43 -10.31 -0.78 -2.87
N PHE A 44 -9.65 -1.92 -2.74
CA PHE A 44 -8.20 -1.97 -2.62
C PHE A 44 -7.59 -3.15 -3.38
N TYR A 45 -6.34 -2.98 -3.77
CA TYR A 45 -5.45 -4.02 -4.29
C TYR A 45 -4.08 -3.87 -3.63
N ILE A 46 -3.60 -4.95 -3.03
CA ILE A 46 -2.32 -5.04 -2.35
C ILE A 46 -1.45 -5.97 -3.17
N ASN A 47 -0.24 -5.54 -3.49
CA ASN A 47 0.79 -6.42 -4.03
C ASN A 47 2.13 -6.17 -3.36
N ALA A 48 2.83 -7.25 -3.08
CA ALA A 48 4.16 -7.22 -2.52
C ALA A 48 5.01 -8.35 -3.10
N SER A 49 6.27 -8.09 -3.40
CA SER A 49 7.23 -9.13 -3.77
C SER A 49 8.61 -8.92 -3.16
N ARG A 50 9.33 -10.03 -3.01
CA ARG A 50 10.72 -10.05 -2.55
C ARG A 50 11.49 -11.17 -3.28
N PRO A 51 12.78 -11.00 -3.53
CA PRO A 51 13.53 -11.92 -4.36
C PRO A 51 14.12 -13.13 -3.60
N ASP A 52 14.63 -12.98 -2.36
CA ASP A 52 15.75 -13.87 -1.97
C ASP A 52 15.70 -14.59 -0.60
N TYR A 53 14.63 -14.51 0.21
CA TYR A 53 14.56 -15.30 1.46
C TYR A 53 13.14 -15.65 1.91
N THR A 54 12.99 -16.78 2.60
CA THR A 54 11.72 -17.21 3.20
C THR A 54 11.61 -16.66 4.62
N ASP A 55 10.39 -16.27 5.01
CA ASP A 55 10.05 -15.78 6.35
C ASP A 55 8.82 -16.54 6.79
N SER A 56 9.07 -17.71 7.40
CA SER A 56 8.03 -18.65 7.78
C SER A 56 7.09 -18.08 8.84
N GLU A 57 7.58 -17.18 9.70
CA GLU A 57 6.76 -16.54 10.72
C GLU A 57 5.74 -15.60 10.08
N LEU A 58 6.18 -14.73 9.17
CA LEU A 58 5.30 -13.86 8.41
C LEU A 58 4.28 -14.66 7.59
N LEU A 59 4.72 -15.73 6.92
CA LEU A 59 3.84 -16.61 6.15
C LEU A 59 2.76 -17.25 7.01
N SER A 60 3.07 -17.67 8.24
CA SER A 60 2.06 -18.21 9.15
C SER A 60 0.99 -17.17 9.53
N LYS A 61 1.40 -15.92 9.78
CA LYS A 61 0.48 -14.81 10.08
C LYS A 61 -0.38 -14.45 8.87
N LEU A 62 0.22 -14.42 7.68
CA LEU A 62 -0.48 -14.21 6.41
C LEU A 62 -1.52 -15.30 6.17
N ASN A 63 -1.18 -16.56 6.40
CA ASN A 63 -2.11 -17.68 6.26
C ASN A 63 -3.30 -17.52 7.20
N LEU A 64 -3.08 -17.18 8.47
CA LEU A 64 -4.20 -17.00 9.41
C LEU A 64 -5.18 -15.90 8.98
N VAL A 65 -4.69 -14.81 8.38
CA VAL A 65 -5.53 -13.65 8.00
C VAL A 65 -6.13 -13.78 6.60
N LEU A 66 -5.45 -14.47 5.68
CA LEU A 66 -5.80 -14.50 4.26
C LEU A 66 -6.41 -15.82 3.78
N ASN A 67 -6.23 -16.94 4.50
CA ASN A 67 -6.60 -18.27 4.02
C ASN A 67 -8.12 -18.48 3.83
N ASP A 68 -8.96 -17.71 4.53
CA ASP A 68 -10.41 -17.75 4.36
C ASP A 68 -10.93 -16.85 3.23
N LYS A 69 -10.07 -16.04 2.62
CA LYS A 69 -10.47 -15.08 1.60
C LYS A 69 -10.29 -15.69 0.21
N LYS A 70 -11.33 -15.62 -0.62
CA LYS A 70 -11.32 -16.15 -2.00
C LYS A 70 -10.55 -15.17 -2.92
N ASN A 71 -9.64 -15.67 -3.76
CA ASN A 71 -8.84 -14.94 -4.78
C ASN A 71 -7.48 -14.33 -4.35
N PHE A 72 -6.65 -15.10 -3.64
CA PHE A 72 -5.35 -14.63 -3.13
C PHE A 72 -4.23 -15.40 -3.83
N ILE A 73 -3.20 -14.69 -4.29
CA ILE A 73 -1.91 -15.30 -4.64
C ILE A 73 -0.98 -14.99 -3.48
N TYR A 74 -0.61 -15.98 -2.70
CA TYR A 74 0.46 -15.84 -1.73
C TYR A 74 1.41 -17.02 -1.83
N ASN A 75 2.70 -16.72 -1.96
CA ASN A 75 3.78 -17.68 -1.82
C ASN A 75 4.96 -17.00 -1.09
N ASN A 76 6.09 -17.68 -0.97
CA ASN A 76 7.26 -17.18 -0.23
C ASN A 76 7.82 -15.85 -0.75
N PHE A 77 7.53 -15.51 -2.01
CA PHE A 77 8.13 -14.41 -2.75
C PHE A 77 7.14 -13.34 -3.19
N GLU A 78 5.85 -13.68 -3.26
CA GLU A 78 4.82 -12.77 -3.76
C GLU A 78 3.54 -12.87 -2.93
N ILE A 79 2.95 -11.72 -2.65
CA ILE A 79 1.60 -11.56 -2.13
C ILE A 79 0.85 -10.68 -3.11
N SER A 80 -0.37 -11.09 -3.48
CA SER A 80 -1.33 -10.18 -4.09
C SER A 80 -2.75 -10.53 -3.67
N PHE A 81 -3.52 -9.51 -3.35
CA PHE A 81 -4.93 -9.67 -3.02
C PHE A 81 -5.72 -8.39 -3.17
N GLU A 82 -7.03 -8.54 -3.33
CA GLU A 82 -7.98 -7.46 -3.49
C GLU A 82 -9.18 -7.62 -2.56
N GLY A 83 -9.91 -6.53 -2.40
CA GLY A 83 -11.16 -6.54 -1.65
C GLY A 83 -11.85 -5.20 -1.65
N THR A 84 -12.98 -5.19 -0.97
CA THR A 84 -13.69 -3.97 -0.56
C THR A 84 -13.45 -3.75 0.92
N ASN A 85 -13.44 -2.49 1.35
CA ASN A 85 -13.41 -2.06 2.75
C ASN A 85 -12.40 -2.83 3.62
N LEU A 86 -11.22 -2.25 3.84
CA LEU A 86 -10.21 -2.87 4.69
C LEU A 86 -10.78 -3.18 6.09
N ASN A 87 -10.71 -4.46 6.49
CA ASN A 87 -11.03 -4.87 7.85
C ASN A 87 -9.81 -4.72 8.76
N GLU A 88 -10.04 -4.69 10.08
CA GLU A 88 -9.00 -4.48 11.09
C GLU A 88 -7.84 -5.49 10.98
N GLU A 89 -8.15 -6.76 10.73
CA GLU A 89 -7.15 -7.82 10.56
C GLU A 89 -6.20 -7.54 9.39
N VAL A 90 -6.72 -7.12 8.23
CA VAL A 90 -5.90 -6.76 7.07
C VAL A 90 -5.11 -5.49 7.37
N ILE A 91 -5.71 -4.48 8.00
CA ILE A 91 -5.02 -3.22 8.33
C ILE A 91 -3.78 -3.50 9.20
N ASN A 92 -3.92 -4.35 10.20
CA ASN A 92 -2.82 -4.73 11.09
C ASN A 92 -1.75 -5.58 10.40
N LEU A 93 -2.09 -6.26 9.31
CA LEU A 93 -1.17 -7.04 8.50
C LEU A 93 -0.33 -6.16 7.54
N LEU A 94 -0.88 -5.04 7.04
CA LEU A 94 -0.21 -4.23 6.01
C LEU A 94 1.16 -3.67 6.44
N PRO A 95 1.38 -3.20 7.69
CA PRO A 95 2.73 -2.84 8.13
C PRO A 95 3.72 -3.99 8.12
N LEU A 96 3.28 -5.21 8.44
CA LEU A 96 4.14 -6.39 8.36
C LEU A 96 4.57 -6.65 6.91
N ILE A 97 3.63 -6.58 5.96
CA ILE A 97 3.93 -6.68 4.54
C ILE A 97 4.90 -5.59 4.12
N TRP A 98 4.65 -4.34 4.52
CA TRP A 98 5.50 -3.20 4.19
C TRP A 98 6.95 -3.43 4.60
N PHE A 99 7.22 -3.84 5.84
CA PHE A 99 8.60 -3.93 6.33
C PHE A 99 9.35 -5.20 5.91
N HIS A 100 8.67 -6.26 5.47
CA HIS A 100 9.31 -7.54 5.09
C HIS A 100 9.45 -7.78 3.59
N TYR A 101 8.79 -6.95 2.76
CA TYR A 101 8.85 -7.05 1.30
C TYR A 101 9.61 -5.85 0.71
N GLN A 102 10.34 -6.09 -0.38
CA GLN A 102 11.14 -5.07 -1.06
C GLN A 102 10.29 -4.23 -2.00
N HIS A 103 9.47 -4.88 -2.82
CA HIS A 103 8.56 -4.20 -3.74
C HIS A 103 7.17 -4.26 -3.15
N VAL A 104 6.66 -3.13 -2.65
CA VAL A 104 5.34 -3.06 -2.01
C VAL A 104 4.53 -1.95 -2.65
N ALA A 105 3.28 -2.24 -2.99
CA ALA A 105 2.30 -1.25 -3.41
C ALA A 105 0.92 -1.58 -2.83
N PHE A 106 0.31 -0.59 -2.19
CA PHE A 106 -1.05 -0.60 -1.69
C PHE A 106 -1.85 0.41 -2.51
N SER A 107 -2.77 -0.09 -3.33
CA SER A 107 -3.59 0.73 -4.21
C SER A 107 -5.03 0.77 -3.69
N PHE A 108 -5.61 1.97 -3.64
CA PHE A 108 -6.96 2.22 -3.13
C PHE A 108 -7.77 2.95 -4.21
N PHE A 109 -8.94 2.41 -4.57
CA PHE A 109 -9.75 2.87 -5.71
C PHE A 109 -11.15 3.27 -5.30
N ARG A 110 -11.73 4.22 -6.04
CA ARG A 110 -13.11 4.65 -5.84
C ARG A 110 -14.12 3.65 -6.41
N SER A 111 -13.86 3.05 -7.56
CA SER A 111 -14.75 2.07 -8.20
C SER A 111 -14.06 0.73 -8.42
N SER A 112 -14.82 -0.34 -8.64
CA SER A 112 -14.33 -1.72 -8.85
C SER A 112 -13.77 -2.00 -10.25
N GLY A 113 -13.47 -0.96 -11.03
CA GLY A 113 -13.13 -1.03 -12.47
C GLY A 113 -12.43 -2.31 -12.89
N LYS A 114 -13.03 -3.03 -13.85
CA LYS A 114 -12.61 -4.33 -14.44
C LYS A 114 -11.25 -4.89 -13.94
N LYS A 115 -11.30 -5.84 -12.99
CA LYS A 115 -10.23 -6.79 -12.57
C LYS A 115 -8.81 -6.21 -12.71
N PHE A 116 -8.37 -5.51 -11.67
CA PHE A 116 -7.15 -4.72 -11.60
C PHE A 116 -5.88 -5.53 -11.91
N ILE A 117 -5.39 -5.47 -13.15
CA ILE A 117 -4.01 -5.81 -13.51
C ILE A 117 -3.14 -4.60 -13.20
N THR A 118 -3.00 -4.27 -11.91
CA THR A 118 -2.09 -3.23 -11.40
C THR A 118 -0.68 -3.78 -11.19
N LYS A 119 -0.52 -5.11 -11.19
CA LYS A 119 0.77 -5.78 -11.08
C LYS A 119 1.70 -5.32 -12.21
N GLY A 120 2.80 -4.67 -11.83
CA GLY A 120 3.81 -4.15 -12.76
C GLY A 120 3.47 -2.78 -13.37
N MET A 121 2.34 -2.17 -13.04
CA MET A 121 2.05 -0.80 -13.45
C MET A 121 2.76 0.22 -12.55
N SER A 122 3.17 1.36 -13.12
CA SER A 122 3.65 2.47 -12.31
C SER A 122 2.50 3.13 -11.55
N TRP A 123 2.81 3.78 -10.41
CA TRP A 123 1.80 4.56 -9.67
C TRP A 123 1.11 5.61 -10.55
N LYS A 124 1.85 6.16 -11.52
CA LYS A 124 1.36 7.18 -12.45
C LYS A 124 0.33 6.60 -13.42
N ASP A 125 0.60 5.43 -13.98
CA ASP A 125 -0.35 4.76 -14.87
C ASP A 125 -1.62 4.35 -14.13
N ILE A 126 -1.50 3.89 -12.88
CA ILE A 126 -2.65 3.52 -12.05
C ILE A 126 -3.54 4.75 -11.79
N THR A 127 -2.93 5.84 -11.31
CA THR A 127 -3.64 7.08 -10.94
C THR A 127 -4.23 7.86 -12.12
N GLN A 128 -3.75 7.60 -13.34
CA GLN A 128 -4.32 8.15 -14.57
C GLN A 128 -5.51 7.35 -15.10
N LYS A 129 -5.55 6.03 -14.87
CA LYS A 129 -6.62 5.16 -15.36
C LYS A 129 -7.85 5.14 -14.47
N GLU A 130 -7.65 5.23 -13.16
CA GLU A 130 -8.73 5.14 -12.17
C GLU A 130 -8.47 6.14 -11.04
N THR A 131 -9.54 6.76 -10.53
CA THR A 131 -9.48 7.62 -9.34
C THR A 131 -8.97 6.81 -8.15
N SER A 132 -7.73 7.07 -7.75
CA SER A 132 -7.01 6.22 -6.80
C SER A 132 -5.91 6.93 -6.01
N TYR A 133 -5.56 6.31 -4.89
CA TYR A 133 -4.30 6.51 -4.19
C TYR A 133 -3.42 5.27 -4.35
N VAL A 134 -2.11 5.46 -4.49
CA VAL A 134 -1.14 4.36 -4.55
C VAL A 134 -0.02 4.67 -3.56
N MET A 135 0.04 3.90 -2.47
CA MET A 135 1.15 3.94 -1.52
C MET A 135 2.18 2.88 -1.90
N PHE A 136 3.46 3.24 -2.05
CA PHE A 136 4.46 2.31 -2.57
C PHE A 136 5.87 2.57 -2.02
N LYS A 137 6.71 1.53 -2.06
CA LYS A 137 8.16 1.65 -1.81
C LYS A 137 8.88 2.11 -3.07
N GLY A 138 9.66 3.18 -2.93
CA GLY A 138 10.56 3.69 -3.97
C GLY A 138 11.96 3.09 -3.85
N ALA A 139 12.96 3.76 -4.44
CA ALA A 139 14.37 3.39 -4.27
C ALA A 139 14.88 3.64 -2.84
N GLU A 140 14.32 4.64 -2.16
CA GLU A 140 14.61 4.95 -0.75
C GLU A 140 13.70 4.09 0.15
N GLU A 141 14.29 3.12 0.85
CA GLU A 141 13.52 2.14 1.65
C GLU A 141 12.87 2.72 2.90
N ASP A 142 13.38 3.85 3.41
CA ASP A 142 12.87 4.57 4.58
C ASP A 142 11.81 5.61 4.23
N VAL A 143 11.38 5.67 2.96
CA VAL A 143 10.41 6.64 2.46
C VAL A 143 9.12 5.94 2.01
N VAL A 144 8.00 6.41 2.58
CA VAL A 144 6.67 6.07 2.09
C VAL A 144 6.29 7.05 0.98
N TRP A 145 6.12 6.54 -0.23
CA TRP A 145 5.64 7.32 -1.36
C TRP A 145 4.14 7.12 -1.55
N ILE A 146 3.42 8.20 -1.82
CA ILE A 146 1.98 8.18 -2.07
C ILE A 146 1.69 8.96 -3.35
N GLY A 147 1.31 8.25 -4.40
CA GLY A 147 0.73 8.81 -5.62
C GLY A 147 -0.77 8.97 -5.51
N LYS A 148 -1.35 9.94 -6.22
CA LYS A 148 -2.81 10.14 -6.29
C LYS A 148 -3.28 10.57 -7.68
N SER A 149 -4.55 10.36 -7.97
CA SER A 149 -5.23 11.00 -9.11
C SER A 149 -5.33 12.53 -8.91
N LYS A 150 -5.43 13.28 -10.01
CA LYS A 150 -5.31 14.75 -10.02
C LYS A 150 -6.39 15.44 -9.17
N GLU A 151 -7.60 14.91 -9.19
CA GLU A 151 -8.80 15.39 -8.50
C GLU A 151 -8.79 15.15 -6.98
N LEU A 152 -7.89 14.30 -6.49
CA LEU A 152 -7.78 13.94 -5.09
C LEU A 152 -6.86 14.90 -4.31
N LYS A 153 -6.91 14.85 -2.97
CA LYS A 153 -6.08 15.65 -2.07
C LYS A 153 -5.35 14.78 -1.04
N PHE A 154 -4.13 15.17 -0.68
CA PHE A 154 -3.41 14.53 0.41
C PHE A 154 -3.88 15.06 1.77
N ASP A 155 -5.09 14.70 2.19
CA ASP A 155 -5.53 14.97 3.57
C ASP A 155 -5.13 13.76 4.44
N LEU A 156 -3.86 13.72 4.80
CA LEU A 156 -3.35 12.82 5.84
C LEU A 156 -3.48 13.58 7.16
N ASN A 157 -4.34 13.08 8.05
CA ASN A 157 -4.53 13.72 9.37
C ASN A 157 -3.19 13.79 10.09
N GLN A 158 -2.84 15.01 10.53
CA GLN A 158 -1.63 15.34 11.29
C GLN A 158 -1.76 14.92 12.74
#